data_AF-A0A3C1JL07-F1
#
_entry.id   AF-A0A3C1JL07-F1
#
_cell.length_a   1.000
_cell.length_b   1.000
_cell.length_c   1.000
_cell.angle_alpha   90.00
_cell.angle_beta   90.00
_cell.angle_gamma   90.00
#
_symmetry.space_group_name_H-M   'P 1'
#
loop_
_entity.id
_entity.type
_entity.pdbx_description
1 polymer ?
#
loop_
_entity_poly.entity_id
_entity_poly.type
_entity_poly.pdbx_seq_one_letter_code
_entity_poly.pdbx_strand_id
1 'polypeptide(L)'
;MSTTVKPETDGPPTRRTRRQARKGATPDNTPEHGRVDGPAFTADGRLRLPATRHLSSEMVMLGGVLLFLIGGTWDVSWHIVAGRETFWSPPHLVLYAGILLIFGTALHGVSSAWQSGRLPTASSLIGIAGSAMSLASAPLDDFWHRVYGLDVTIWSPPHLLLIGGVTLASFSAMVGIAQVVSRAAGEASWHAFSTGWTPATTALFFSGGLFTAVGGASLGEYDFDVARSSVAYHPPLLAALTAFGLVVTARAGRRVGGATLTAATFTILHVLLDWIQLGLSMPRPQVPLVLLAAPVVDMVLILGGTGHRHNLGPVGTVAGAGALYAATLMLVQWPYTTALAGSVWSLSVLTRAAVPTLASGAIGAVAGWIVGSKIGGQPALGGIPDGAKVSLSRWPEFILAAASIGLAGTAIAPAVRNNGAPRPIWGTEANSLVDAPVVGQLTLRPASPVVGEPMTMRVMFTDATVLQTVGRSPAVPYESPRAGDIAEGVMQAAGAPGVYEVTFTPREAGRRWLTIYLPGEFGRMAASSAFTVGSTASGSLAPPSSTRSIVMRPEPGPDENVPGWLEPVTGAGIGLVLAGSLAVTAWVLRRIDVR
;
A
#
# COMPACT_ATOMS: atom_id res chain seq x y z
N MET A 1 31.06 79.11 -16.03
CA MET A 1 30.80 78.56 -14.68
C MET A 1 31.72 77.37 -14.50
N SER A 2 32.82 77.55 -13.78
CA SER A 2 33.97 76.64 -13.78
C SER A 2 34.65 76.62 -12.41
N THR A 3 35.15 75.43 -12.08
CA THR A 3 36.24 75.07 -11.13
C THR A 3 35.97 75.07 -9.61
N THR A 4 35.58 73.88 -9.14
CA THR A 4 36.15 73.05 -8.04
C THR A 4 37.30 73.57 -7.17
N VAL A 5 37.30 73.22 -5.86
CA VAL A 5 38.15 72.20 -5.19
C VAL A 5 37.77 72.02 -3.68
N LYS A 6 37.57 70.73 -3.30
CA LYS A 6 37.69 69.95 -2.00
C LYS A 6 37.51 70.59 -0.59
N PRO A 7 37.08 69.78 0.40
CA PRO A 7 38.08 69.15 1.29
C PRO A 7 37.87 67.65 1.60
N GLU A 8 38.97 67.10 2.13
CA GLU A 8 39.33 65.73 2.47
C GLU A 8 38.56 65.10 3.64
N THR A 9 38.50 63.78 3.60
CA THR A 9 38.12 62.86 4.68
C THR A 9 39.36 62.47 5.51
N ASP A 10 39.23 62.33 6.83
CA ASP A 10 40.15 61.49 7.63
C ASP A 10 39.48 60.90 8.88
N GLY A 11 39.51 59.55 8.96
CA GLY A 11 39.74 58.73 10.16
C GLY A 11 38.63 58.55 11.23
N PRO A 12 38.18 57.31 11.52
CA PRO A 12 37.38 57.00 12.70
C PRO A 12 38.23 56.45 13.86
N PRO A 13 37.87 56.73 15.14
CA PRO A 13 38.31 55.90 16.27
C PRO A 13 37.16 55.02 16.80
N THR A 14 37.41 53.72 16.66
CA THR A 14 37.01 52.54 17.45
C THR A 14 36.06 52.64 18.68
N ARG A 15 35.02 51.78 18.62
CA ARG A 15 34.50 50.81 19.61
C ARG A 15 34.49 51.13 21.13
N ARG A 16 33.28 50.91 21.70
CA ARG A 16 32.88 50.33 23.01
C ARG A 16 32.26 51.26 24.07
N THR A 17 30.93 51.12 24.16
CA THR A 17 30.15 50.88 25.40
C THR A 17 30.42 51.74 26.63
N ARG A 18 29.48 52.64 26.97
CA ARG A 18 28.99 52.76 28.35
C ARG A 18 27.57 53.34 28.44
N ARG A 19 26.65 52.39 28.60
CA ARG A 19 25.46 52.38 29.44
C ARG A 19 25.20 53.64 30.31
N GLN A 20 23.92 54.02 30.33
CA GLN A 20 23.20 54.74 31.41
C GLN A 20 23.56 56.22 31.64
N ALA A 21 22.67 57.12 31.22
CA ALA A 21 21.72 57.76 32.13
C ALA A 21 21.07 59.01 31.50
N ARG A 22 19.77 58.94 31.21
CA ARG A 22 18.82 59.97 31.70
C ARG A 22 17.39 59.48 31.56
N LYS A 23 16.84 59.12 32.72
CA LYS A 23 15.42 58.95 33.03
C LYS A 23 14.71 60.30 32.89
N GLY A 24 13.43 60.29 32.50
CA GLY A 24 12.51 61.37 32.84
C GLY A 24 11.40 61.65 31.83
N ALA A 25 10.47 60.71 31.63
CA ALA A 25 9.10 61.02 31.23
C ALA A 25 8.18 59.89 31.74
N THR A 26 7.12 60.28 32.44
CA THR A 26 6.16 59.48 33.21
C THR A 26 5.23 58.63 32.34
N PRO A 27 4.63 57.55 32.88
CA PRO A 27 3.88 56.55 32.13
C PRO A 27 2.40 56.93 31.99
N ASP A 28 1.87 56.84 30.76
CA ASP A 28 0.44 56.83 30.49
C ASP A 28 -0.09 55.40 30.68
N ASN A 29 -0.77 55.16 31.81
CA ASN A 29 -1.42 53.90 32.12
C ASN A 29 -2.84 53.91 31.52
N THR A 30 -2.95 53.48 30.27
CA THR A 30 -4.22 52.97 29.74
C THR A 30 -4.12 51.44 29.64
N PRO A 31 -5.07 50.67 30.21
CA PRO A 31 -5.04 49.22 30.10
C PRO A 31 -5.35 48.83 28.65
N GLU A 32 -4.41 48.15 28.00
CA GLU A 32 -4.64 47.44 26.74
C GLU A 32 -5.74 46.39 26.97
N HIS A 33 -6.98 46.76 26.65
CA HIS A 33 -7.99 45.76 26.33
C HIS A 33 -7.50 44.99 25.10
N GLY A 34 -7.35 43.68 25.27
CA GLY A 34 -6.88 42.76 24.25
C GLY A 34 -7.52 43.02 22.90
N ARG A 35 -6.69 43.43 21.93
CA ARG A 35 -7.02 43.26 20.52
C ARG A 35 -7.10 41.76 20.26
N VAL A 36 -8.33 41.25 20.30
CA VAL A 36 -8.65 40.00 19.61
C VAL A 36 -8.47 40.34 18.13
N ASP A 37 -7.43 39.81 17.52
CA ASP A 37 -7.22 39.92 16.07
C ASP A 37 -8.50 39.45 15.37
N GLY A 38 -9.21 40.39 14.77
CA GLY A 38 -10.39 40.11 13.98
C GLY A 38 -10.04 39.20 12.80
N PRO A 39 -11.03 38.47 12.26
CA PRO A 39 -10.81 37.63 11.10
C PRO A 39 -10.14 38.40 9.95
N ALA A 40 -8.99 37.92 9.47
CA ALA A 40 -8.31 38.52 8.33
C ALA A 40 -9.13 38.26 7.05
N PHE A 41 -9.49 39.31 6.32
CA PHE A 41 -10.16 39.21 5.03
C PHE A 41 -9.16 39.42 3.89
N THR A 42 -9.36 38.76 2.76
CA THR A 42 -8.67 39.06 1.49
C THR A 42 -9.16 40.39 0.90
N ALA A 43 -8.43 40.96 -0.06
CA ALA A 43 -8.79 42.22 -0.73
C ALA A 43 -10.16 42.19 -1.44
N ASP A 44 -10.69 41.00 -1.75
CA ASP A 44 -12.02 40.74 -2.29
C ASP A 44 -13.07 40.40 -1.20
N GLY A 45 -12.77 40.66 0.08
CA GLY A 45 -13.72 40.54 1.19
C GLY A 45 -13.98 39.11 1.67
N ARG A 46 -13.14 38.13 1.29
CA ARG A 46 -13.30 36.73 1.75
C ARG A 46 -12.53 36.49 3.04
N LEU A 47 -13.18 35.83 4.00
CA LEU A 47 -12.52 35.37 5.22
C LEU A 47 -11.32 34.46 4.88
N ARG A 48 -10.09 34.89 5.20
CA ARG A 48 -8.90 34.00 5.21
C ARG A 48 -9.07 33.03 6.37
N LEU A 49 -9.52 31.82 6.06
CA LEU A 49 -9.38 30.73 7.01
C LEU A 49 -7.87 30.49 7.21
N PRO A 50 -7.37 30.41 8.46
CA PRO A 50 -5.97 30.14 8.69
C PRO A 50 -5.61 28.77 8.09
N ALA A 51 -4.45 28.67 7.43
CA ALA A 51 -3.97 27.46 6.77
C ALA A 51 -3.99 26.21 7.68
N THR A 52 -3.97 26.42 9.00
CA THR A 52 -4.07 25.40 10.05
C THR A 52 -5.41 24.64 10.06
N ARG A 53 -6.54 25.29 9.71
CA ARG A 53 -7.86 24.63 9.70
C ARG A 53 -8.06 23.66 8.53
N HIS A 54 -7.43 23.94 7.39
CA HIS A 54 -7.48 23.03 6.25
C HIS A 54 -6.60 21.81 6.47
N LEU A 55 -5.42 21.98 7.08
CA LEU A 55 -4.56 20.85 7.39
C LEU A 55 -5.20 19.89 8.41
N SER A 56 -5.95 20.40 9.38
CA SER A 56 -6.60 19.55 10.39
C SER A 56 -7.65 18.59 9.81
N SER A 57 -8.47 19.02 8.85
CA SER A 57 -9.46 18.12 8.24
C SER A 57 -8.77 17.02 7.43
N GLU A 58 -7.73 17.34 6.68
CA GLU A 58 -7.01 16.32 5.92
C GLU A 58 -6.28 15.33 6.83
N MET A 59 -5.73 15.77 7.97
CA MET A 59 -5.14 14.86 8.95
C MET A 59 -6.17 13.91 9.57
N VAL A 60 -7.40 14.36 9.85
CA VAL A 60 -8.47 13.49 10.34
C VAL A 60 -8.85 12.45 9.29
N MET A 61 -8.93 12.86 8.02
CA MET A 61 -9.18 11.94 6.90
C MET A 61 -8.07 10.88 6.78
N LEU A 62 -6.80 11.28 6.91
CA LEU A 62 -5.66 10.35 6.94
C LEU A 62 -5.70 9.41 8.16
N GLY A 63 -6.23 9.86 9.29
CA GLY A 63 -6.51 8.99 10.44
C GLY A 63 -7.50 7.88 10.09
N GLY A 64 -8.54 8.20 9.31
CA GLY A 64 -9.48 7.20 8.80
C GLY A 64 -8.83 6.21 7.82
N VAL A 65 -7.94 6.69 6.96
CA VAL A 65 -7.13 5.84 6.06
C VAL A 65 -6.22 4.89 6.86
N LEU A 66 -5.60 5.38 7.93
CA LEU A 66 -4.76 4.54 8.79
C LEU A 66 -5.57 3.43 9.48
N LEU A 67 -6.77 3.76 9.99
CA LEU A 67 -7.68 2.78 10.57
C LEU A 67 -8.09 1.72 9.55
N PHE A 68 -8.39 2.13 8.31
CA PHE A 68 -8.67 1.19 7.22
C PHE A 68 -7.49 0.23 6.97
N LEU A 69 -6.25 0.74 6.92
CA LEU A 69 -5.08 -0.12 6.68
C LEU A 69 -4.86 -1.11 7.83
N ILE A 70 -5.06 -0.68 9.08
CA ILE A 70 -4.96 -1.56 10.25
C ILE A 70 -6.05 -2.64 10.20
N GLY A 71 -7.30 -2.23 10.02
CA GLY A 71 -8.46 -3.12 9.95
C GLY A 71 -8.36 -4.10 8.79
N GLY A 72 -8.06 -3.63 7.58
CA GLY A 72 -7.94 -4.46 6.39
C GLY A 72 -6.75 -5.42 6.42
N THR A 73 -5.61 -5.03 7.00
CA THR A 73 -4.49 -5.98 7.19
C THR A 73 -4.86 -7.07 8.18
N TRP A 74 -5.52 -6.69 9.28
CA TRP A 74 -6.02 -7.65 10.27
C TRP A 74 -7.09 -8.57 9.68
N ASP A 75 -7.96 -8.04 8.84
CA ASP A 75 -8.99 -8.77 8.12
C ASP A 75 -8.40 -9.87 7.23
N VAL A 76 -7.40 -9.53 6.39
CA VAL A 76 -6.69 -10.52 5.57
C VAL A 76 -6.05 -11.61 6.44
N SER A 77 -5.35 -11.23 7.50
CA SER A 77 -4.76 -12.20 8.44
C SER A 77 -5.81 -13.10 9.09
N TRP A 78 -6.96 -12.53 9.45
CA TRP A 78 -8.09 -13.25 10.04
C TRP A 78 -8.66 -14.27 9.05
N HIS A 79 -8.89 -13.86 7.80
CA HIS A 79 -9.37 -14.73 6.73
C HIS A 79 -8.43 -15.91 6.46
N ILE A 80 -7.11 -15.70 6.52
CA ILE A 80 -6.12 -16.77 6.34
C ILE A 80 -6.26 -17.85 7.44
N VAL A 81 -6.50 -17.45 8.68
CA VAL A 81 -6.57 -18.39 9.82
C VAL A 81 -7.96 -18.99 9.98
N ALA A 82 -9.00 -18.15 9.97
CA ALA A 82 -10.36 -18.48 10.39
C ALA A 82 -11.34 -18.72 9.23
N GLY A 83 -11.04 -18.30 8.00
CA GLY A 83 -11.98 -18.39 6.88
C GLY A 83 -13.02 -17.27 6.88
N ARG A 84 -14.29 -17.57 6.56
CA ARG A 84 -15.36 -16.55 6.48
C ARG A 84 -15.72 -16.01 7.86
N GLU A 85 -15.80 -14.68 7.94
CA GLU A 85 -16.27 -13.95 9.10
C GLU A 85 -17.73 -13.47 8.93
N THR A 86 -18.32 -12.94 10.01
CA THR A 86 -19.62 -12.29 9.95
C THR A 86 -19.42 -10.83 9.61
N PHE A 87 -20.35 -10.18 8.90
CA PHE A 87 -20.32 -8.75 8.57
C PHE A 87 -19.85 -7.77 9.69
N TRP A 88 -20.00 -8.15 10.97
CA TRP A 88 -19.62 -7.39 12.16
C TRP A 88 -18.34 -7.86 12.88
N SER A 89 -17.41 -8.53 12.21
CA SER A 89 -16.19 -8.99 12.89
C SER A 89 -15.34 -7.82 13.44
N PRO A 90 -14.47 -8.08 14.42
CA PRO A 90 -13.56 -7.06 14.93
C PRO A 90 -12.72 -6.31 13.86
N PRO A 91 -12.06 -6.97 12.88
CA PRO A 91 -11.34 -6.25 11.82
C PRO A 91 -12.27 -5.38 10.95
N HIS A 92 -13.47 -5.88 10.63
CA HIS A 92 -14.51 -5.12 9.93
C HIS A 92 -14.94 -3.86 10.69
N LEU A 93 -15.15 -3.94 12.00
CA LEU A 93 -15.50 -2.77 12.80
C LEU A 93 -14.41 -1.68 12.76
N VAL A 94 -13.13 -2.07 12.79
CA VAL A 94 -12.00 -1.12 12.69
C VAL A 94 -11.95 -0.47 11.31
N LEU A 95 -12.10 -1.25 10.23
CA LEU A 95 -12.05 -0.69 8.88
C LEU A 95 -13.28 0.20 8.60
N TYR A 96 -14.48 -0.18 9.06
CA TYR A 96 -15.69 0.64 8.95
C TYR A 96 -15.55 1.97 9.70
N ALA A 97 -14.97 1.95 10.90
CA ALA A 97 -14.69 3.18 11.65
C ALA A 97 -13.79 4.13 10.85
N GLY A 98 -12.77 3.58 10.17
CA GLY A 98 -11.90 4.34 9.26
C GLY A 98 -12.67 4.97 8.09
N ILE A 99 -13.48 4.18 7.39
CA ILE A 99 -14.28 4.65 6.25
C ILE A 99 -15.31 5.70 6.67
N LEU A 100 -16.00 5.50 7.79
CA LEU A 100 -16.96 6.46 8.32
C LEU A 100 -16.30 7.77 8.75
N LEU A 101 -15.07 7.71 9.29
CA LEU A 101 -14.30 8.91 9.64
C LEU A 101 -13.92 9.72 8.38
N ILE A 102 -13.52 9.04 7.30
CA ILE A 102 -13.27 9.66 6.00
C ILE A 102 -14.57 10.32 5.48
N PHE A 103 -15.67 9.57 5.44
CA PHE A 103 -16.95 10.05 4.95
C PHE A 103 -17.44 11.26 5.72
N GLY A 104 -17.44 11.19 7.06
CA GLY A 104 -17.86 12.28 7.93
C GLY A 104 -17.01 13.54 7.75
N THR A 105 -15.71 13.38 7.58
CA THR A 105 -14.79 14.51 7.33
C THR A 105 -15.06 15.17 5.98
N ALA A 106 -15.25 14.37 4.93
CA ALA A 106 -15.55 14.87 3.59
C ALA A 106 -16.94 15.54 3.54
N LEU A 107 -17.95 14.94 4.18
CA LEU A 107 -19.31 15.48 4.28
C LEU A 107 -19.35 16.79 5.07
N HIS A 108 -18.59 16.88 6.16
CA HIS A 108 -18.43 18.12 6.91
C HIS A 108 -17.82 19.22 6.03
N GLY A 109 -16.82 18.89 5.20
CA GLY A 109 -16.21 19.82 4.24
C GLY A 109 -17.19 20.34 3.19
N VAL A 110 -18.01 19.45 2.60
CA VAL A 110 -19.08 19.82 1.66
C VAL A 110 -20.13 20.69 2.34
N SER A 111 -20.64 20.26 3.50
CA SER A 111 -21.69 20.96 4.24
C SER A 111 -21.27 22.35 4.68
N SER A 112 -20.03 22.49 5.18
CA SER A 112 -19.46 23.78 5.58
C SER A 112 -19.33 24.74 4.39
N ALA A 113 -18.99 24.23 3.21
CA ALA A 113 -18.92 25.05 2.00
C ALA A 113 -20.31 25.59 1.64
N TRP A 114 -21.33 24.73 1.60
CA TRP A 114 -22.70 25.13 1.30
C TRP A 114 -23.27 26.13 2.31
N GLN A 115 -23.08 25.89 3.62
CA GLN A 115 -23.52 26.81 4.67
C GLN A 115 -22.87 28.19 4.58
N SER A 116 -21.65 28.25 4.06
CA SER A 116 -20.92 29.51 3.84
C SER A 116 -21.13 30.12 2.45
N GLY A 117 -22.04 29.58 1.63
CA GLY A 117 -22.30 30.04 0.26
C GLY A 117 -21.14 29.81 -0.71
N ARG A 118 -20.23 28.88 -0.39
CA ARG A 118 -19.04 28.55 -1.19
C ARG A 118 -19.21 27.21 -1.89
N LEU A 119 -18.46 27.01 -2.96
CA LEU A 119 -18.36 25.70 -3.61
C LEU A 119 -17.52 24.75 -2.74
N PRO A 120 -17.90 23.46 -2.63
CA PRO A 120 -17.08 22.45 -1.98
C PRO A 120 -15.68 22.34 -2.59
N THR A 121 -14.70 22.04 -1.75
CA THR A 121 -13.32 21.86 -2.22
C THR A 121 -13.17 20.58 -3.05
N ALA A 122 -12.16 20.54 -3.91
CA ALA A 122 -11.80 19.34 -4.65
C ALA A 122 -11.54 18.14 -3.73
N SER A 123 -10.84 18.37 -2.61
CA SER A 123 -10.61 17.35 -1.57
C SER A 123 -11.94 16.80 -1.05
N SER A 124 -12.86 17.66 -0.60
CA SER A 124 -14.15 17.22 -0.05
C SER A 124 -14.99 16.42 -1.06
N LEU A 125 -15.02 16.81 -2.34
CA LEU A 125 -15.77 16.10 -3.38
C LEU A 125 -15.17 14.74 -3.72
N ILE A 126 -13.85 14.66 -3.87
CA ILE A 126 -13.14 13.39 -4.14
C ILE A 126 -13.28 12.46 -2.92
N GLY A 127 -13.20 13.01 -1.70
CA GLY A 127 -13.36 12.25 -0.46
C GLY A 127 -14.76 11.65 -0.32
N ILE A 128 -15.82 12.40 -0.68
CA ILE A 128 -17.19 11.86 -0.75
C ILE A 128 -17.29 10.74 -1.78
N ALA A 129 -16.75 10.94 -2.99
CA ALA A 129 -16.81 9.91 -4.02
C ALA A 129 -16.08 8.62 -3.59
N GLY A 130 -14.86 8.75 -3.05
CA GLY A 130 -14.07 7.62 -2.58
C GLY A 130 -14.73 6.87 -1.41
N SER A 131 -15.18 7.60 -0.39
CA SER A 131 -15.86 6.96 0.75
C SER A 131 -17.21 6.36 0.39
N ALA A 132 -17.97 6.93 -0.55
CA ALA A 132 -19.21 6.32 -1.05
C ALA A 132 -18.94 4.98 -1.75
N MET A 133 -17.85 4.87 -2.53
CA MET A 133 -17.42 3.59 -3.11
C MET A 133 -17.08 2.57 -2.03
N SER A 134 -16.31 2.96 -1.02
CA SER A 134 -15.91 2.07 0.08
C SER A 134 -17.07 1.68 1.00
N LEU A 135 -18.08 2.54 1.16
CA LEU A 135 -19.29 2.18 1.90
C LEU A 135 -20.17 1.22 1.10
N ALA A 136 -20.23 1.40 -0.23
CA ALA A 136 -20.96 0.49 -1.10
C ALA A 136 -20.29 -0.90 -1.16
N SER A 137 -18.96 -0.98 -1.04
CA SER A 137 -18.28 -2.27 -1.11
C SER A 137 -18.68 -3.23 0.02
N ALA A 138 -18.96 -2.76 1.24
CA ALA A 138 -19.30 -3.65 2.36
C ALA A 138 -20.56 -4.52 2.13
N PRO A 139 -21.74 -3.97 1.77
CA PRO A 139 -22.90 -4.80 1.44
C PRO A 139 -22.71 -5.59 0.13
N LEU A 140 -21.95 -5.07 -0.84
CA LEU A 140 -21.61 -5.82 -2.04
C LEU A 140 -20.70 -7.02 -1.72
N ASP A 141 -19.80 -6.87 -0.77
CA ASP A 141 -18.89 -7.91 -0.29
C ASP A 141 -19.66 -9.02 0.43
N ASP A 142 -20.56 -8.68 1.35
CA ASP A 142 -21.42 -9.69 2.00
C ASP A 142 -22.33 -10.41 0.99
N PHE A 143 -22.90 -9.67 0.03
CA PHE A 143 -23.66 -10.27 -1.07
C PHE A 143 -22.78 -11.21 -1.90
N TRP A 144 -21.59 -10.75 -2.30
CA TRP A 144 -20.64 -11.54 -3.07
C TRP A 144 -20.25 -12.81 -2.32
N HIS A 145 -20.00 -12.70 -1.01
CA HIS A 145 -19.69 -13.82 -0.15
C HIS A 145 -20.83 -14.83 0.00
N ARG A 146 -22.09 -14.37 0.02
CA ARG A 146 -23.27 -15.24 0.03
C ARG A 146 -23.49 -15.97 -1.29
N VAL A 147 -23.19 -15.31 -2.40
CA VAL A 147 -23.45 -15.83 -3.75
C VAL A 147 -22.32 -16.71 -4.24
N TYR A 148 -21.08 -16.23 -4.18
CA TYR A 148 -19.93 -16.85 -4.86
C TYR A 148 -18.98 -17.56 -3.93
N GLY A 149 -18.94 -17.20 -2.66
CA GLY A 149 -18.06 -17.86 -1.73
C GLY A 149 -17.20 -16.95 -0.86
N LEU A 150 -16.37 -17.51 0.02
CA LEU A 150 -15.33 -16.72 0.68
C LEU A 150 -14.42 -16.18 -0.41
N ASP A 151 -14.32 -14.86 -0.49
CA ASP A 151 -13.43 -14.25 -1.44
C ASP A 151 -12.02 -14.19 -0.87
N VAL A 152 -11.24 -15.21 -1.22
CA VAL A 152 -9.85 -15.32 -0.78
C VAL A 152 -8.90 -14.56 -1.70
N THR A 153 -9.41 -13.78 -2.66
CA THR A 153 -8.60 -12.91 -3.52
C THR A 153 -8.91 -11.44 -3.30
N ILE A 154 -7.85 -10.69 -3.04
CA ILE A 154 -7.88 -9.22 -2.97
C ILE A 154 -8.35 -8.57 -4.27
N TRP A 155 -8.33 -9.31 -5.38
CA TRP A 155 -8.72 -8.82 -6.71
C TRP A 155 -10.19 -9.06 -7.03
N SER A 156 -10.97 -9.48 -6.05
CA SER A 156 -12.41 -9.53 -6.22
C SER A 156 -12.99 -8.16 -6.52
N PRO A 157 -14.10 -8.11 -7.26
CA PRO A 157 -14.79 -6.86 -7.51
C PRO A 157 -15.12 -6.03 -6.26
N PRO A 158 -15.68 -6.59 -5.15
CA PRO A 158 -15.94 -5.80 -3.94
C PRO A 158 -14.65 -5.31 -3.25
N HIS A 159 -13.59 -6.12 -3.18
CA HIS A 159 -12.30 -5.69 -2.62
C HIS A 159 -11.66 -4.56 -3.44
N LEU A 160 -11.67 -4.67 -4.77
CA LEU A 160 -11.15 -3.60 -5.64
C LEU A 160 -11.99 -2.32 -5.55
N LEU A 161 -13.31 -2.43 -5.35
CA LEU A 161 -14.17 -1.28 -5.08
C LEU A 161 -13.81 -0.62 -3.74
N LEU A 162 -13.61 -1.42 -2.69
CA LEU A 162 -13.20 -0.97 -1.36
C LEU A 162 -11.85 -0.24 -1.40
N ILE A 163 -10.81 -0.92 -1.90
CA ILE A 163 -9.43 -0.41 -2.02
C ILE A 163 -9.40 0.80 -2.93
N GLY A 164 -10.11 0.77 -4.05
CA GLY A 164 -10.24 1.90 -4.98
C GLY A 164 -10.86 3.12 -4.29
N GLY A 165 -11.96 2.93 -3.55
CA GLY A 165 -12.60 4.01 -2.81
C GLY A 165 -11.70 4.65 -1.75
N VAL A 166 -10.98 3.85 -0.96
CA VAL A 166 -10.03 4.39 0.04
C VAL A 166 -8.80 4.99 -0.63
N THR A 167 -8.39 4.49 -1.80
CA THR A 167 -7.34 5.10 -2.63
C THR A 167 -7.76 6.50 -3.07
N LEU A 168 -9.00 6.67 -3.54
CA LEU A 168 -9.57 7.99 -3.86
C LEU A 168 -9.64 8.91 -2.64
N ALA A 169 -10.05 8.40 -1.48
CA ALA A 169 -10.09 9.18 -0.25
C ALA A 169 -8.70 9.59 0.28
N SER A 170 -7.71 8.71 0.14
CA SER A 170 -6.32 9.03 0.45
C SER A 170 -5.79 10.09 -0.51
N PHE A 171 -6.14 9.97 -1.80
CA PHE A 171 -5.82 10.95 -2.82
C PHE A 171 -6.49 12.31 -2.54
N SER A 172 -7.73 12.35 -2.04
CA SER A 172 -8.39 13.61 -1.68
C SER A 172 -7.65 14.38 -0.59
N ALA A 173 -7.25 13.68 0.48
CA ALA A 173 -6.45 14.29 1.53
C ALA A 173 -5.12 14.84 0.99
N MET A 174 -4.45 14.05 0.13
CA MET A 174 -3.23 14.48 -0.54
C MET A 174 -3.44 15.72 -1.42
N VAL A 175 -4.55 15.83 -2.16
CA VAL A 175 -4.91 17.03 -2.94
C VAL A 175 -5.08 18.25 -2.04
N GLY A 176 -5.82 18.12 -0.94
CA GLY A 176 -6.04 19.23 0.00
C GLY A 176 -4.72 19.72 0.62
N ILE A 177 -3.85 18.80 1.02
CA ILE A 177 -2.53 19.13 1.58
C ILE A 177 -1.62 19.75 0.51
N ALA A 178 -1.60 19.20 -0.71
CA ALA A 178 -0.80 19.74 -1.81
C ALA A 178 -1.18 21.19 -2.12
N GLN A 179 -2.47 21.53 -2.10
CA GLN A 179 -2.93 22.92 -2.28
C GLN A 179 -2.44 23.86 -1.17
N VAL A 180 -2.37 23.38 0.08
CA VAL A 180 -1.78 24.15 1.19
C VAL A 180 -0.28 24.37 0.95
N VAL A 181 0.45 23.34 0.52
CA VAL A 181 1.87 23.43 0.18
C VAL A 181 2.11 24.43 -0.96
N SER A 182 1.36 24.32 -2.07
CA SER A 182 1.51 25.20 -3.23
C SER A 182 1.27 26.68 -2.89
N ARG A 183 0.24 26.97 -2.07
CA ARG A 183 -0.06 28.35 -1.64
C ARG A 183 1.04 28.95 -0.75
N ALA A 184 1.77 28.11 -0.01
CA ALA A 184 2.86 28.54 0.85
C ALA A 184 4.20 28.70 0.11
N ALA A 185 4.41 27.97 -1.00
CA ALA A 185 5.70 27.88 -1.69
C ALA A 185 5.97 29.02 -2.69
N GLY A 186 4.95 29.77 -3.14
CA GLY A 186 5.10 30.79 -4.19
C GLY A 186 5.45 30.20 -5.57
N GLU A 187 5.78 31.03 -6.56
CA GLU A 187 5.75 30.62 -7.98
C GLU A 187 6.88 29.67 -8.44
N ALA A 188 8.11 29.70 -7.89
CA ALA A 188 9.23 29.20 -8.69
C ALA A 188 10.17 28.13 -8.11
N SER A 189 10.54 28.10 -6.83
CA SER A 189 11.74 27.32 -6.44
C SER A 189 11.44 25.90 -5.95
N TRP A 190 12.13 24.90 -6.53
CA TRP A 190 12.33 23.61 -5.85
C TRP A 190 13.20 23.81 -4.61
N HIS A 191 12.85 23.14 -3.52
CA HIS A 191 13.61 23.21 -2.28
C HIS A 191 14.61 22.05 -2.21
N ALA A 192 15.85 22.38 -1.85
CA ALA A 192 16.86 21.38 -1.48
C ALA A 192 16.39 20.61 -0.24
N PHE A 193 16.86 19.37 -0.09
CA PHE A 193 16.57 18.55 1.09
C PHE A 193 16.97 19.23 2.42
N SER A 194 18.04 20.04 2.40
CA SER A 194 18.55 20.78 3.56
C SER A 194 17.69 21.98 3.98
N THR A 195 16.71 22.36 3.16
CA THR A 195 15.78 23.45 3.50
C THR A 195 14.80 22.95 4.55
N GLY A 196 14.60 23.72 5.64
CA GLY A 196 13.71 23.33 6.75
C GLY A 196 12.32 22.85 6.30
N TRP A 197 11.76 21.90 7.05
CA TRP A 197 10.49 21.23 6.77
C TRP A 197 9.33 22.04 7.35
N THR A 198 8.26 22.21 6.58
CA THR A 198 7.01 22.79 7.10
C THR A 198 6.06 21.65 7.48
N PRO A 199 5.14 21.87 8.44
CA PRO A 199 4.11 20.90 8.78
C PRO A 199 3.30 20.44 7.55
N ALA A 200 3.02 21.34 6.60
CA ALA A 200 2.30 21.00 5.37
C ALA A 200 3.10 20.09 4.43
N THR A 201 4.41 20.34 4.27
CA THR A 201 5.27 19.45 3.46
C THR A 201 5.43 18.08 4.11
N THR A 202 5.60 18.01 5.44
CA THR A 202 5.67 16.74 6.16
C THR A 202 4.36 15.95 6.03
N ALA A 203 3.22 16.64 6.20
CA ALA A 203 1.89 16.08 5.99
C ALA A 203 1.70 15.55 4.56
N LEU A 204 2.27 16.21 3.54
CA LEU A 204 2.17 15.76 2.15
C LEU A 204 2.88 14.42 1.95
N PHE A 205 4.12 14.28 2.43
CA PHE A 205 4.86 13.02 2.30
C PHE A 205 4.24 11.90 3.14
N PHE A 206 3.70 12.24 4.32
CA PHE A 206 2.92 11.30 5.12
C PHE A 206 1.67 10.81 4.37
N SER A 207 0.91 11.73 3.75
CA SER A 207 -0.26 11.39 2.95
C SER A 207 0.09 10.52 1.73
N GLY A 208 1.24 10.77 1.09
CA GLY A 208 1.73 9.95 -0.01
C GLY A 208 2.10 8.54 0.42
N GLY A 209 2.70 8.38 1.59
CA GLY A 209 3.06 7.07 2.14
C GLY A 209 1.81 6.23 2.41
N LEU A 210 0.78 6.83 3.04
CA LEU A 210 -0.53 6.22 3.23
C LEU A 210 -1.21 5.88 1.90
N PHE A 211 -1.27 6.84 0.96
CA PHE A 211 -1.83 6.63 -0.37
C PHE A 211 -1.15 5.46 -1.11
N THR A 212 0.19 5.39 -1.04
CA THR A 212 0.96 4.30 -1.64
C THR A 212 0.68 2.96 -0.95
N ALA A 213 0.51 2.96 0.37
CA ALA A 213 0.18 1.74 1.12
C ALA A 213 -1.24 1.24 0.83
N VAL A 214 -2.24 2.12 0.68
CA VAL A 214 -3.59 1.73 0.26
C VAL A 214 -3.58 1.15 -1.15
N GLY A 215 -2.87 1.78 -2.10
CA GLY A 215 -2.67 1.19 -3.42
C GLY A 215 -1.98 -0.17 -3.34
N GLY A 216 -0.95 -0.27 -2.50
CA GLY A 216 -0.23 -1.51 -2.21
C GLY A 216 -1.08 -2.61 -1.57
N ALA A 217 -2.19 -2.28 -0.89
CA ALA A 217 -3.11 -3.27 -0.34
C ALA A 217 -3.70 -4.18 -1.43
N SER A 218 -3.79 -3.71 -2.68
CA SER A 218 -4.16 -4.54 -3.83
C SER A 218 -3.15 -5.68 -4.11
N LEU A 219 -1.94 -5.59 -3.56
CA LEU A 219 -0.88 -6.60 -3.65
C LEU A 219 -0.79 -7.46 -2.39
N GLY A 220 -1.70 -7.27 -1.41
CA GLY A 220 -1.65 -7.99 -0.14
C GLY A 220 -1.67 -9.51 -0.31
N GLU A 221 -2.25 -10.04 -1.39
CA GLU A 221 -2.19 -11.47 -1.67
C GLU A 221 -0.73 -11.96 -1.84
N TYR A 222 0.15 -11.15 -2.43
CA TYR A 222 1.58 -11.45 -2.52
C TYR A 222 2.31 -11.22 -1.19
N ASP A 223 1.97 -10.14 -0.48
CA ASP A 223 2.60 -9.80 0.81
C ASP A 223 2.33 -10.87 1.86
N PHE A 224 1.15 -11.49 1.84
CA PHE A 224 0.79 -12.58 2.75
C PHE A 224 1.20 -13.97 2.25
N ASP A 225 1.87 -14.08 1.10
CA ASP A 225 2.19 -15.35 0.43
C ASP A 225 0.93 -16.21 0.16
N VAL A 226 -0.16 -15.51 -0.17
CA VAL A 226 -1.47 -16.07 -0.52
C VAL A 226 -1.94 -15.57 -1.90
N ALA A 227 -1.02 -15.34 -2.84
CA ALA A 227 -1.33 -14.84 -4.18
C ALA A 227 -2.02 -15.86 -5.09
N ARG A 228 -3.27 -15.62 -5.51
CA ARG A 228 -3.98 -16.51 -6.46
C ARG A 228 -3.50 -16.35 -7.89
N SER A 229 -3.06 -15.15 -8.22
CA SER A 229 -2.54 -14.83 -9.55
C SER A 229 -1.06 -15.14 -9.66
N SER A 230 -0.54 -15.15 -10.89
CA SER A 230 0.88 -15.41 -11.13
C SER A 230 1.76 -14.45 -10.34
N VAL A 231 2.75 -14.98 -9.62
CA VAL A 231 3.77 -14.19 -8.91
C VAL A 231 4.53 -13.25 -9.86
N ALA A 232 4.53 -13.53 -11.17
CA ALA A 232 5.10 -12.64 -12.18
C ALA A 232 4.43 -11.26 -12.29
N TYR A 233 3.21 -11.09 -11.78
CA TYR A 233 2.54 -9.79 -11.73
C TYR A 233 3.00 -8.93 -10.56
N HIS A 234 3.58 -9.52 -9.52
CA HIS A 234 3.99 -8.78 -8.32
C HIS A 234 5.06 -7.71 -8.61
N PRO A 235 6.21 -8.03 -9.25
CA PRO A 235 7.24 -7.02 -9.53
C PRO A 235 6.75 -5.79 -10.32
N PRO A 236 6.02 -5.93 -11.46
CA PRO A 236 5.60 -4.77 -12.24
C PRO A 236 4.52 -3.94 -11.55
N LEU A 237 3.55 -4.57 -10.87
CA LEU A 237 2.51 -3.83 -10.15
C LEU A 237 3.09 -3.08 -8.95
N LEU A 238 3.97 -3.71 -8.18
CA LEU A 238 4.66 -3.06 -7.06
C LEU A 238 5.43 -1.84 -7.56
N ALA A 239 6.23 -2.00 -8.63
CA ALA A 239 7.01 -0.90 -9.20
C ALA A 239 6.13 0.25 -9.73
N ALA A 240 5.02 -0.03 -10.41
CA ALA A 240 4.11 1.01 -10.92
C ALA A 240 3.47 1.81 -9.78
N LEU A 241 2.86 1.11 -8.80
CA LEU A 241 2.09 1.74 -7.73
C LEU A 241 2.99 2.60 -6.84
N THR A 242 4.18 2.08 -6.48
CA THR A 242 5.11 2.81 -5.62
C THR A 242 5.77 3.95 -6.39
N ALA A 243 6.26 3.74 -7.62
CA ALA A 243 6.83 4.83 -8.42
C ALA A 243 5.82 5.98 -8.61
N PHE A 244 4.55 5.66 -8.85
CA PHE A 244 3.48 6.65 -8.93
C PHE A 244 3.36 7.46 -7.63
N GLY A 245 3.13 6.81 -6.49
CA GLY A 245 2.95 7.50 -5.20
C GLY A 245 4.15 8.35 -4.80
N LEU A 246 5.37 7.83 -4.99
CA LEU A 246 6.62 8.53 -4.68
C LEU A 246 6.81 9.80 -5.55
N VAL A 247 6.53 9.70 -6.85
CA VAL A 247 6.75 10.82 -7.78
C VAL A 247 5.65 11.88 -7.66
N VAL A 248 4.39 11.49 -7.39
CA VAL A 248 3.29 12.46 -7.15
C VAL A 248 3.66 13.43 -6.04
N THR A 249 4.07 12.93 -4.88
CA THR A 249 4.37 13.77 -3.71
C THR A 249 5.67 14.54 -3.84
N ALA A 250 6.72 13.92 -4.41
CA ALA A 250 7.97 14.62 -4.69
C ALA A 250 7.72 15.83 -5.60
N ARG A 251 6.93 15.65 -6.66
CA ARG A 251 6.57 16.72 -7.60
C ARG A 251 5.64 17.74 -6.98
N ALA A 252 4.57 17.33 -6.30
CA ALA A 252 3.62 18.23 -5.66
C ALA A 252 4.28 19.08 -4.55
N GLY A 253 5.20 18.48 -3.80
CA GLY A 253 5.95 19.14 -2.74
C GLY A 253 7.10 20.03 -3.22
N ARG A 254 7.55 19.87 -4.48
CA ARG A 254 8.69 20.58 -5.08
C ARG A 254 9.97 20.40 -4.24
N ARG A 255 10.19 19.21 -3.69
CA ARG A 255 11.33 18.96 -2.79
C ARG A 255 12.11 17.72 -3.20
N VAL A 256 13.42 17.89 -3.24
CA VAL A 256 14.36 16.77 -3.27
C VAL A 256 14.26 16.01 -1.94
N GLY A 257 14.21 14.67 -2.01
CA GLY A 257 14.01 13.78 -0.86
C GLY A 257 12.53 13.50 -0.55
N GLY A 258 11.61 14.13 -1.28
CA GLY A 258 10.17 13.89 -1.13
C GLY A 258 9.78 12.45 -1.48
N ALA A 259 10.42 11.85 -2.49
CA ALA A 259 10.20 10.44 -2.81
C ALA A 259 10.71 9.56 -1.65
N THR A 260 11.95 9.76 -1.20
CA THR A 260 12.54 9.00 -0.10
C THR A 260 11.71 9.06 1.19
N LEU A 261 11.15 10.21 1.56
CA LEU A 261 10.32 10.31 2.76
C LEU A 261 8.92 9.74 2.61
N THR A 262 8.36 9.82 1.41
CA THR A 262 7.12 9.11 1.09
C THR A 262 7.33 7.60 1.24
N ALA A 263 8.45 7.08 0.73
CA ALA A 263 8.86 5.69 0.93
C ALA A 263 9.12 5.36 2.41
N ALA A 264 9.71 6.28 3.17
CA ALA A 264 9.96 6.08 4.59
C ALA A 264 8.63 5.93 5.37
N THR A 265 7.64 6.77 5.07
CA THR A 265 6.30 6.63 5.66
C THR A 265 5.65 5.30 5.26
N PHE A 266 5.71 4.93 3.98
CA PHE A 266 5.22 3.65 3.49
C PHE A 266 5.85 2.46 4.23
N THR A 267 7.18 2.46 4.40
CA THR A 267 7.91 1.38 5.08
C THR A 267 7.63 1.37 6.58
N ILE A 268 7.61 2.51 7.26
CA ILE A 268 7.27 2.60 8.70
C ILE A 268 5.88 2.02 8.93
N LEU A 269 4.93 2.34 8.06
CA LEU A 269 3.57 1.82 8.15
C LEU A 269 3.51 0.30 7.97
N HIS A 270 4.20 -0.26 6.96
CA HIS A 270 4.24 -1.71 6.77
C HIS A 270 4.90 -2.45 7.95
N VAL A 271 5.95 -1.87 8.53
CA VAL A 271 6.57 -2.41 9.76
C VAL A 271 5.60 -2.35 10.94
N LEU A 272 4.85 -1.25 11.09
CA LEU A 272 3.81 -1.14 12.12
C LEU A 272 2.70 -2.17 11.93
N LEU A 273 2.21 -2.36 10.71
CA LEU A 273 1.19 -3.35 10.39
C LEU A 273 1.69 -4.77 10.69
N ASP A 274 2.92 -5.10 10.31
CA ASP A 274 3.60 -6.35 10.66
C ASP A 274 3.67 -6.57 12.18
N TRP A 275 4.03 -5.53 12.95
CA TRP A 275 4.12 -5.60 14.41
C TRP A 275 2.75 -5.74 15.09
N ILE A 276 1.72 -5.09 14.57
CA ILE A 276 0.35 -5.26 15.04
C ILE A 276 -0.07 -6.72 14.86
N GLN A 277 0.15 -7.30 13.68
CA GLN A 277 -0.17 -8.72 13.46
C GLN A 277 0.64 -9.66 14.34
N LEU A 278 1.92 -9.34 14.59
CA LEU A 278 2.74 -10.08 15.55
C LEU A 278 2.14 -10.04 16.97
N GLY A 279 1.71 -8.87 17.44
CA GLY A 279 1.08 -8.72 18.76
C GLY A 279 -0.27 -9.43 18.86
N LEU A 280 -1.00 -9.52 17.75
CA LEU A 280 -2.26 -10.26 17.64
C LEU A 280 -2.07 -11.76 17.44
N SER A 281 -0.83 -12.26 17.36
CA SER A 281 -0.51 -13.66 17.00
C SER A 281 -1.14 -14.11 15.67
N MET A 282 -1.22 -13.19 14.72
CA MET A 282 -1.84 -13.35 13.41
C MET A 282 -0.80 -13.50 12.29
N PRO A 283 -1.17 -14.05 11.11
CA PRO A 283 -0.33 -14.01 9.92
C PRO A 283 0.19 -12.61 9.64
N ARG A 284 1.46 -12.53 9.24
CA ARG A 284 2.18 -11.27 9.06
C ARG A 284 2.41 -11.01 7.57
N PRO A 285 2.17 -9.78 7.07
CA PRO A 285 2.54 -9.41 5.71
C PRO A 285 4.06 -9.23 5.58
N GLN A 286 4.57 -9.45 4.38
CA GLN A 286 5.92 -9.02 3.99
C GLN A 286 6.02 -7.48 4.00
N VAL A 287 7.24 -6.98 4.09
CA VAL A 287 7.55 -5.54 4.05
C VAL A 287 8.25 -5.24 2.73
N PRO A 288 7.57 -4.60 1.75
CA PRO A 288 8.20 -4.22 0.50
C PRO A 288 9.33 -3.21 0.72
N LEU A 289 10.52 -3.46 0.13
CA LEU A 289 11.75 -2.71 0.36
C LEU A 289 11.83 -1.41 -0.47
N VAL A 290 10.70 -0.71 -0.62
CA VAL A 290 10.50 0.51 -1.40
C VAL A 290 11.51 1.60 -1.02
N LEU A 291 11.78 1.74 0.29
CA LEU A 291 12.69 2.75 0.82
C LEU A 291 14.14 2.59 0.34
N LEU A 292 14.62 1.38 0.07
CA LEU A 292 15.99 1.18 -0.41
C LEU A 292 16.16 1.62 -1.87
N ALA A 293 15.08 1.56 -2.66
CA ALA A 293 15.10 1.98 -4.05
C ALA A 293 14.74 3.47 -4.23
N ALA A 294 13.94 4.06 -3.35
CA ALA A 294 13.42 5.42 -3.49
C ALA A 294 14.47 6.54 -3.66
N PRO A 295 15.66 6.51 -3.02
CA PRO A 295 16.71 7.53 -3.21
C PRO A 295 17.15 7.71 -4.66
N VAL A 296 17.01 6.68 -5.49
CA VAL A 296 17.30 6.73 -6.93
C VAL A 296 16.44 7.78 -7.62
N VAL A 297 15.15 7.86 -7.27
CA VAL A 297 14.22 8.83 -7.86
C VAL A 297 14.70 10.25 -7.53
N ASP A 298 14.99 10.53 -6.27
CA ASP A 298 15.46 11.84 -5.82
C ASP A 298 16.82 12.20 -6.46
N MET A 299 17.74 11.24 -6.60
CA MET A 299 19.05 11.46 -7.23
C MET A 299 18.92 11.85 -8.71
N VAL A 300 18.06 11.15 -9.48
CA VAL A 300 17.83 11.48 -10.89
C VAL A 300 17.15 12.84 -11.03
N LEU A 301 16.23 13.20 -10.12
CA LEU A 301 15.63 14.54 -10.08
C LEU A 301 16.69 15.63 -9.77
N ILE A 302 17.63 15.38 -8.85
CA ILE A 302 18.75 16.32 -8.61
C ILE A 302 19.56 16.50 -9.89
N LEU A 303 20.03 15.40 -10.50
CA LEU A 303 20.90 15.45 -11.68
C LEU A 303 20.20 16.13 -12.86
N GLY A 304 18.92 15.81 -13.09
CA GLY A 304 18.11 16.40 -14.16
C GLY A 304 17.84 17.91 -13.99
N GLY A 305 17.95 18.45 -12.77
CA GLY A 305 17.84 19.88 -12.46
C GLY A 305 19.15 20.67 -12.49
N THR A 306 20.30 20.02 -12.78
CA THR A 306 21.62 20.68 -12.81
C THR A 306 22.07 21.12 -14.20
N GLY A 307 21.14 21.28 -15.15
CA GLY A 307 21.41 21.90 -16.46
C GLY A 307 22.35 21.11 -17.38
N HIS A 308 22.67 19.85 -17.09
CA HIS A 308 23.33 19.01 -18.09
C HIS A 308 22.35 18.80 -19.24
N ARG A 309 22.79 19.09 -20.47
CA ARG A 309 21.96 19.00 -21.68
C ARG A 309 21.45 17.57 -21.85
N HIS A 310 20.26 17.29 -21.34
CA HIS A 310 19.61 15.99 -21.52
C HIS A 310 18.80 16.02 -22.81
N ASN A 311 19.14 15.15 -23.76
CA ASN A 311 18.39 14.99 -25.02
C ASN A 311 16.96 14.46 -24.81
N LEU A 312 16.60 14.01 -23.60
CA LEU A 312 15.36 13.26 -23.30
C LEU A 312 14.20 14.11 -22.75
N GLY A 313 14.42 15.40 -22.44
CA GLY A 313 13.41 16.27 -21.83
C GLY A 313 12.91 15.81 -20.44
N PRO A 314 12.02 16.57 -19.77
CA PRO A 314 11.57 16.26 -18.41
C PRO A 314 10.85 14.91 -18.28
N VAL A 315 10.02 14.56 -19.27
CA VAL A 315 9.27 13.29 -19.29
C VAL A 315 10.22 12.10 -19.43
N GLY A 316 11.22 12.19 -20.32
CA GLY A 316 12.21 11.13 -20.49
C GLY A 316 13.10 10.95 -19.25
N THR A 317 13.47 12.04 -18.58
CA THR A 317 14.21 11.98 -17.30
C THR A 317 13.40 11.27 -16.22
N VAL A 318 12.11 11.60 -16.07
CA VAL A 318 11.24 10.97 -15.07
C VAL A 318 10.95 9.51 -15.40
N ALA A 319 10.72 9.18 -16.67
CA ALA A 319 10.57 7.80 -17.12
C ALA A 319 11.82 6.97 -16.81
N GLY A 320 13.01 7.54 -17.07
CA GLY A 320 14.29 6.93 -16.72
C GLY A 320 14.47 6.75 -15.21
N ALA A 321 14.06 7.74 -14.40
CA ALA A 321 14.07 7.63 -12.94
C ALA A 321 13.18 6.48 -12.45
N GLY A 322 11.97 6.35 -13.01
CA GLY A 322 11.04 5.27 -12.69
C GLY A 322 11.54 3.89 -13.08
N ALA A 323 12.13 3.75 -14.28
CA ALA A 323 12.75 2.51 -14.73
C ALA A 323 13.96 2.13 -13.85
N LEU A 324 14.82 3.09 -13.51
CA LEU A 324 15.98 2.85 -12.65
C LEU A 324 15.55 2.47 -11.22
N TYR A 325 14.54 3.16 -10.68
CA TYR A 325 13.91 2.81 -9.42
C TYR A 325 13.40 1.37 -9.43
N ALA A 326 12.68 0.96 -10.48
CA ALA A 326 12.15 -0.38 -10.61
C ALA A 326 13.25 -1.45 -10.70
N ALA A 327 14.34 -1.16 -11.43
CA ALA A 327 15.51 -2.03 -11.47
C ALA A 327 16.13 -2.20 -10.07
N THR A 328 16.34 -1.09 -9.35
CA THR A 328 16.89 -1.12 -7.98
C THR A 328 15.95 -1.86 -7.04
N LEU A 329 14.64 -1.65 -7.14
CA LEU A 329 13.64 -2.36 -6.34
C LEU A 329 13.73 -3.87 -6.59
N MET A 330 13.90 -4.31 -7.84
CA MET A 330 14.10 -5.73 -8.13
C MET A 330 15.36 -6.30 -7.49
N LEU A 331 16.47 -5.56 -7.57
CA LEU A 331 17.75 -5.98 -7.01
C LEU A 331 17.70 -6.13 -5.48
N VAL A 332 16.96 -5.27 -4.78
CA VAL A 332 16.85 -5.34 -3.31
C VAL A 332 15.75 -6.31 -2.85
N GLN A 333 14.61 -6.37 -3.56
CA GLN A 333 13.46 -7.17 -3.18
C GLN A 333 13.68 -8.67 -3.45
N TRP A 334 14.43 -9.03 -4.51
CA TRP A 334 14.72 -10.43 -4.85
C TRP A 334 15.42 -11.22 -3.73
N PRO A 335 16.57 -10.78 -3.17
CA PRO A 335 17.22 -11.52 -2.09
C PRO A 335 16.34 -11.59 -0.83
N TYR A 336 15.54 -10.55 -0.58
CA TYR A 336 14.61 -10.52 0.55
C TYR A 336 13.47 -11.53 0.41
N THR A 337 12.76 -11.53 -0.71
CA THR A 337 11.68 -12.50 -0.98
C THR A 337 12.20 -13.94 -1.02
N THR A 338 13.40 -14.14 -1.57
CA THR A 338 14.09 -15.45 -1.57
C THR A 338 14.39 -15.91 -0.15
N ALA A 339 14.95 -15.04 0.70
CA ALA A 339 15.30 -15.37 2.07
C ALA A 339 14.07 -15.59 2.98
N LEU A 340 12.91 -15.03 2.63
CA LEU A 340 11.64 -15.31 3.31
C LEU A 340 10.95 -16.60 2.84
N ALA A 341 11.34 -17.14 1.69
CA ALA A 341 10.67 -18.27 1.01
C ALA A 341 9.16 -18.05 0.74
N GLY A 342 8.70 -16.79 0.72
CA GLY A 342 7.32 -16.41 0.41
C GLY A 342 7.25 -15.53 -0.84
N SER A 343 6.29 -15.77 -1.73
CA SER A 343 6.15 -15.09 -3.04
C SER A 343 7.48 -14.93 -3.77
N VAL A 344 8.28 -16.01 -3.84
CA VAL A 344 9.68 -15.98 -4.29
C VAL A 344 9.77 -15.51 -5.74
N TRP A 345 10.57 -14.47 -5.97
CA TRP A 345 10.93 -14.02 -7.31
C TRP A 345 12.01 -14.94 -7.87
N SER A 346 11.62 -16.15 -8.26
CA SER A 346 12.52 -17.11 -8.89
C SER A 346 13.16 -16.50 -10.15
N LEU A 347 14.25 -17.11 -10.63
CA LEU A 347 14.88 -16.64 -11.86
C LEU A 347 13.90 -16.65 -13.05
N SER A 348 12.96 -17.61 -13.10
CA SER A 348 11.91 -17.66 -14.14
C SER A 348 10.84 -16.58 -13.99
N VAL A 349 10.52 -16.15 -12.76
CA VAL A 349 9.66 -14.99 -12.50
C VAL A 349 10.37 -13.72 -12.94
N LEU A 350 11.62 -13.52 -12.55
CA LEU A 350 12.41 -12.34 -12.87
C LEU A 350 12.61 -12.18 -14.39
N THR A 351 12.91 -13.24 -15.12
CA THR A 351 13.09 -13.17 -16.58
C THR A 351 11.81 -12.75 -17.30
N ARG A 352 10.64 -13.22 -16.86
CA ARG A 352 9.33 -12.82 -17.42
C ARG A 352 8.93 -11.41 -17.00
N ALA A 353 9.23 -11.03 -15.75
CA ALA A 353 8.75 -9.78 -15.16
C ALA A 353 9.68 -8.59 -15.36
N ALA A 354 10.96 -8.79 -15.70
CA ALA A 354 11.95 -7.70 -15.75
C ALA A 354 11.54 -6.55 -16.68
N VAL A 355 11.28 -6.82 -17.96
CA VAL A 355 10.89 -5.78 -18.92
C VAL A 355 9.56 -5.10 -18.52
N PRO A 356 8.49 -5.85 -18.19
CA PRO A 356 7.27 -5.27 -17.64
C PRO A 356 7.51 -4.39 -16.41
N THR A 357 8.44 -4.76 -15.53
CA THR A 357 8.72 -4.04 -14.28
C THR A 357 9.38 -2.70 -14.54
N LEU A 358 10.38 -2.66 -15.42
CA LEU A 358 11.01 -1.40 -15.83
C LEU A 358 10.01 -0.47 -16.53
N ALA A 359 9.20 -1.01 -17.44
CA ALA A 359 8.16 -0.24 -18.14
C ALA A 359 7.10 0.29 -17.17
N SER A 360 6.65 -0.54 -16.23
CA SER A 360 5.63 -0.18 -15.24
C SER A 360 6.14 0.88 -14.26
N GLY A 361 7.39 0.79 -13.81
CA GLY A 361 8.03 1.84 -13.01
C GLY A 361 8.15 3.17 -13.76
N ALA A 362 8.52 3.13 -15.04
CA ALA A 362 8.57 4.33 -15.89
C ALA A 362 7.18 4.96 -16.07
N ILE A 363 6.16 4.15 -16.38
CA ILE A 363 4.77 4.60 -16.53
C ILE A 363 4.26 5.20 -15.22
N GLY A 364 4.47 4.52 -14.10
CA GLY A 364 4.09 4.99 -12.77
C GLY A 364 4.72 6.34 -12.45
N ALA A 365 6.03 6.49 -12.69
CA ALA A 365 6.72 7.76 -12.46
C ALA A 365 6.21 8.88 -13.36
N VAL A 366 5.99 8.65 -14.65
CA VAL A 366 5.46 9.67 -15.57
C VAL A 366 4.04 10.08 -15.19
N ALA A 367 3.16 9.11 -14.91
CA ALA A 367 1.81 9.38 -14.44
C ALA A 367 1.84 10.18 -13.12
N GLY A 368 2.73 9.81 -12.20
CA GLY A 368 2.90 10.49 -10.93
C GLY A 368 3.38 11.92 -11.11
N TRP A 369 4.28 12.17 -12.05
CA TRP A 369 4.75 13.51 -12.39
C TRP A 369 3.64 14.40 -12.96
N ILE A 370 2.81 13.86 -13.84
CA ILE A 370 1.68 14.59 -14.43
C ILE A 370 0.68 14.97 -13.33
N VAL A 371 0.28 14.00 -12.50
CA VAL A 371 -0.68 14.23 -11.41
C VAL A 371 -0.10 15.16 -10.35
N GLY A 372 1.13 14.92 -9.91
CA GLY A 372 1.86 15.76 -8.95
C GLY A 372 2.03 17.19 -9.44
N SER A 373 2.29 17.38 -10.73
CA SER A 373 2.34 18.72 -11.34
C SER A 373 0.99 19.40 -11.22
N LYS A 374 -0.09 18.70 -11.55
CA LYS A 374 -1.44 19.26 -11.51
C LYS A 374 -1.89 19.65 -10.11
N ILE A 375 -1.76 18.76 -9.12
CA ILE A 375 -2.20 19.03 -7.74
C ILE A 375 -1.26 20.02 -7.04
N GLY A 376 0.00 20.07 -7.46
CA GLY A 376 1.01 21.02 -6.97
C GLY A 376 1.01 22.38 -7.68
N GLY A 377 0.12 22.59 -8.65
CA GLY A 377 0.00 23.86 -9.37
C GLY A 377 1.17 24.19 -10.32
N GLN A 378 1.70 23.18 -11.01
CA GLN A 378 2.87 23.27 -11.88
C GLN A 378 2.56 22.79 -13.30
N PRO A 379 3.27 23.30 -14.34
CA PRO A 379 3.16 22.75 -15.69
C PRO A 379 3.66 21.29 -15.73
N ALA A 380 2.91 20.41 -16.41
CA ALA A 380 3.27 19.00 -16.54
C ALA A 380 4.62 18.80 -17.27
N LEU A 381 4.90 19.63 -18.27
CA LEU A 381 6.16 19.66 -19.01
C LEU A 381 7.21 20.61 -18.38
N GLY A 382 6.90 21.23 -17.24
CA GLY A 382 7.80 22.15 -16.57
C GLY A 382 8.99 21.40 -15.95
N GLY A 383 10.21 21.77 -16.33
CA GLY A 383 11.43 21.19 -15.79
C GLY A 383 11.67 21.49 -14.31
N ILE A 384 12.75 20.94 -13.79
CA ILE A 384 13.29 21.30 -12.48
C ILE A 384 14.08 22.60 -12.70
N PRO A 385 13.67 23.76 -12.14
CA PRO A 385 14.33 25.03 -12.39
C PRO A 385 15.79 25.01 -11.92
N ASP A 386 16.68 25.57 -12.74
CA ASP A 386 18.08 25.81 -12.41
C ASP A 386 18.16 26.75 -11.19
N GLY A 387 18.45 26.20 -10.01
CA GLY A 387 18.48 27.01 -8.79
C GLY A 387 18.67 26.23 -7.50
N ALA A 388 18.41 24.91 -7.49
CA ALA A 388 18.75 24.06 -6.37
C ALA A 388 20.28 23.83 -6.31
N LYS A 389 21.02 24.76 -5.70
CA LYS A 389 22.36 24.47 -5.19
C LYS A 389 22.21 23.49 -4.02
N VAL A 390 22.08 22.20 -4.32
CA VAL A 390 22.00 21.13 -3.32
C VAL A 390 23.35 21.03 -2.62
N SER A 391 23.45 21.58 -1.41
CA SER A 391 24.60 21.33 -0.55
C SER A 391 24.48 19.92 0.04
N LEU A 392 25.41 19.04 -0.31
CA LEU A 392 25.52 17.65 0.15
C LEU A 392 25.98 17.53 1.62
N SER A 393 25.51 18.41 2.52
CA SER A 393 25.96 18.38 3.91
C SER A 393 25.30 17.22 4.70
N ARG A 394 26.06 16.12 4.81
CA ARG A 394 26.19 15.10 5.90
C ARG A 394 24.98 14.49 6.63
N TRP A 395 23.73 14.81 6.29
CA TRP A 395 22.55 14.31 7.03
C TRP A 395 21.68 13.21 6.37
N PRO A 396 21.81 12.83 5.07
CA PRO A 396 21.11 11.65 4.53
C PRO A 396 21.47 10.37 5.28
N GLU A 397 22.69 10.29 5.80
CA GLU A 397 23.24 9.10 6.44
C GLU A 397 22.45 8.70 7.69
N PHE A 398 21.97 9.63 8.52
CA PHE A 398 21.31 9.25 9.79
C PHE A 398 19.88 8.74 9.61
N ILE A 399 19.07 9.36 8.74
CA ILE A 399 17.69 8.91 8.46
C ILE A 399 17.75 7.63 7.62
N LEU A 400 18.62 7.58 6.61
CA LEU A 400 18.84 6.37 5.83
C LEU A 400 19.43 5.27 6.73
N ALA A 401 20.34 5.56 7.65
CA ALA A 401 20.86 4.57 8.58
C ALA A 401 19.80 4.12 9.57
N ALA A 402 19.02 5.00 10.21
CA ALA A 402 17.98 4.60 11.16
C ALA A 402 16.90 3.75 10.48
N ALA A 403 16.47 4.12 9.27
CA ALA A 403 15.50 3.35 8.51
C ALA A 403 16.11 2.07 7.91
N SER A 404 17.38 2.08 7.49
CA SER A 404 18.11 0.88 7.06
C SER A 404 18.39 -0.07 8.22
N ILE A 405 18.64 0.43 9.43
CA ILE A 405 18.81 -0.36 10.66
C ILE A 405 17.47 -0.97 11.06
N GLY A 406 16.38 -0.19 11.01
CA GLY A 406 15.02 -0.70 11.22
C GLY A 406 14.66 -1.79 10.22
N LEU A 407 14.90 -1.56 8.93
CA LEU A 407 14.68 -2.53 7.85
C LEU A 407 15.61 -3.75 7.97
N ALA A 408 16.88 -3.53 8.34
CA ALA A 408 17.83 -4.59 8.58
C ALA A 408 17.42 -5.46 9.78
N GLY A 409 16.92 -4.87 10.86
CA GLY A 409 16.50 -5.60 12.06
C GLY A 409 15.18 -6.34 11.90
N THR A 410 14.21 -5.77 11.19
CA THR A 410 12.83 -6.29 11.11
C THR A 410 12.54 -7.11 9.86
N ALA A 411 13.12 -6.74 8.71
CA ALA A 411 12.85 -7.40 7.44
C ALA A 411 14.02 -8.29 7.00
N ILE A 412 15.25 -7.77 6.97
CA ILE A 412 16.39 -8.45 6.33
C ILE A 412 17.05 -9.47 7.26
N ALA A 413 17.38 -9.15 8.51
CA ALA A 413 18.08 -10.07 9.42
C ALA A 413 17.25 -11.31 9.76
N PRO A 414 15.92 -11.22 10.02
CA PRO A 414 15.10 -12.41 10.18
C PRO A 414 14.99 -13.23 8.89
N ALA A 415 14.97 -12.60 7.71
CA ALA A 415 14.99 -13.30 6.44
C ALA A 415 16.32 -14.06 6.25
N VAL A 416 17.45 -13.37 6.42
CA VAL A 416 18.80 -13.93 6.25
C VAL A 416 19.08 -15.04 7.27
N ARG A 417 18.68 -14.90 8.54
CA ARG A 417 18.82 -15.96 9.56
C ARG A 417 18.01 -17.20 9.23
N ASN A 418 16.91 -17.06 8.49
CA ASN A 418 16.04 -18.16 8.09
C ASN A 418 16.37 -18.72 6.70
N ASN A 419 17.40 -18.20 6.03
CA ASN A 419 17.83 -18.71 4.72
C ASN A 419 18.33 -20.15 4.86
N GLY A 420 17.67 -21.09 4.19
CA GLY A 420 17.99 -22.52 4.24
C GLY A 420 17.45 -23.27 5.46
N ALA A 421 16.79 -22.59 6.40
CA ALA A 421 16.04 -23.24 7.46
C ALA A 421 14.56 -23.40 7.02
N PRO A 422 13.97 -24.61 7.00
CA PRO A 422 12.53 -24.74 7.11
C PRO A 422 12.15 -24.01 8.39
N ARG A 423 11.48 -22.87 8.23
CA ARG A 423 10.90 -22.19 9.38
C ARG A 423 9.99 -23.17 10.10
N PRO A 424 9.92 -23.13 11.45
CA PRO A 424 8.70 -23.51 12.12
C PRO A 424 7.67 -22.46 11.67
N ILE A 425 6.92 -22.78 10.62
CA ILE A 425 5.96 -21.87 10.02
C ILE A 425 4.72 -21.94 10.91
N TRP A 426 4.70 -21.07 11.93
CA TRP A 426 3.74 -21.06 13.03
C TRP A 426 3.95 -22.29 13.92
N GLY A 427 3.51 -22.25 15.18
CA GLY A 427 3.75 -23.34 16.12
C GLY A 427 3.50 -24.71 15.47
N THR A 428 4.28 -25.71 15.86
CA THR A 428 3.97 -27.13 15.63
C THR A 428 2.54 -27.50 16.02
N GLU A 429 1.83 -26.59 16.67
CA GLU A 429 0.40 -26.58 16.88
C GLU A 429 -0.11 -25.14 16.75
N ALA A 430 -0.26 -24.60 15.55
CA ALA A 430 -1.37 -23.66 15.32
C ALA A 430 -2.66 -24.49 15.38
N ASN A 431 -2.91 -24.98 16.59
CA ASN A 431 -4.18 -25.47 17.06
C ASN A 431 -5.20 -24.43 16.60
N SER A 432 -6.15 -24.92 15.83
CA SER A 432 -7.54 -24.68 16.13
C SER A 432 -7.94 -23.19 16.17
N LEU A 433 -8.79 -22.77 15.22
CA LEU A 433 -10.11 -22.34 15.70
C LEU A 433 -10.47 -23.36 16.78
N VAL A 434 -10.57 -22.95 18.05
CA VAL A 434 -10.62 -23.83 19.23
C VAL A 434 -11.62 -25.00 19.10
N ASP A 435 -12.46 -25.01 18.05
CA ASP A 435 -13.45 -26.05 17.73
C ASP A 435 -13.53 -26.49 16.24
N ALA A 436 -12.58 -26.18 15.34
CA ALA A 436 -12.69 -26.65 13.93
C ALA A 436 -12.46 -28.17 13.82
N PRO A 437 -13.45 -28.95 13.31
CA PRO A 437 -13.36 -30.40 13.34
C PRO A 437 -12.30 -30.92 12.36
N VAL A 438 -11.41 -31.77 12.87
CA VAL A 438 -10.46 -32.53 12.04
C VAL A 438 -11.23 -33.65 11.35
N VAL A 439 -11.30 -33.58 10.02
CA VAL A 439 -12.11 -34.51 9.20
C VAL A 439 -11.27 -35.53 8.44
N GLY A 440 -9.95 -35.41 8.50
CA GLY A 440 -9.05 -36.34 7.85
C GLY A 440 -7.57 -36.02 8.05
N GLN A 441 -6.74 -36.73 7.29
CA GLN A 441 -5.31 -36.59 7.25
C GLN A 441 -4.79 -36.53 5.81
N LEU A 442 -3.78 -35.69 5.62
CA LEU A 442 -3.02 -35.52 4.39
C LEU A 442 -1.61 -36.06 4.62
N THR A 443 -1.19 -37.05 3.84
CA THR A 443 0.17 -37.60 3.85
C THR A 443 0.91 -37.27 2.57
N LEU A 444 2.14 -36.77 2.69
CA LEU A 444 3.00 -36.39 1.56
C LEU A 444 4.20 -37.34 1.41
N ARG A 445 4.54 -37.68 0.17
CA ARG A 445 5.72 -38.48 -0.19
C ARG A 445 6.43 -37.87 -1.41
N PRO A 446 7.69 -37.40 -1.29
CA PRO A 446 8.45 -37.28 -0.04
C PRO A 446 7.79 -36.27 0.92
N ALA A 447 8.12 -36.37 2.21
CA ALA A 447 7.55 -35.49 3.25
C ALA A 447 7.87 -34.00 3.01
N SER A 448 8.98 -33.74 2.32
CA SER A 448 9.42 -32.43 1.87
C SER A 448 9.50 -32.45 0.33
N PRO A 449 8.40 -32.14 -0.39
CA PRO A 449 8.39 -32.13 -1.84
C PRO A 449 9.28 -31.01 -2.42
N VAL A 450 9.89 -31.25 -3.58
CA VAL A 450 10.83 -30.34 -4.24
C VAL A 450 10.37 -30.08 -5.67
N VAL A 451 10.61 -28.87 -6.17
CA VAL A 451 10.36 -28.49 -7.57
C VAL A 451 11.07 -29.44 -8.53
N GLY A 452 10.35 -29.89 -9.56
CA GLY A 452 10.87 -30.77 -10.60
C GLY A 452 10.94 -32.24 -10.22
N GLU A 453 10.62 -32.60 -8.97
CA GLU A 453 10.54 -33.99 -8.51
C GLU A 453 9.08 -34.43 -8.36
N PRO A 454 8.75 -35.68 -8.74
CA PRO A 454 7.40 -36.20 -8.53
C PRO A 454 7.12 -36.32 -7.02
N MET A 455 5.93 -35.89 -6.62
CA MET A 455 5.41 -36.10 -5.27
C MET A 455 4.07 -36.82 -5.32
N THR A 456 3.82 -37.63 -4.31
CA THR A 456 2.55 -38.31 -4.09
C THR A 456 1.86 -37.72 -2.86
N MET A 457 0.61 -37.36 -3.06
CA MET A 457 -0.30 -36.85 -2.04
C MET A 457 -1.35 -37.91 -1.75
N ARG A 458 -1.44 -38.35 -0.50
CA ARG A 458 -2.47 -39.27 -0.03
C ARG A 458 -3.38 -38.58 0.96
N VAL A 459 -4.68 -38.64 0.72
CA VAL A 459 -5.73 -38.02 1.54
C VAL A 459 -6.56 -39.13 2.16
N MET A 460 -6.80 -39.06 3.46
CA MET A 460 -7.65 -39.98 4.22
C MET A 460 -8.70 -39.20 4.99
N PHE A 461 -9.96 -39.36 4.64
CA PHE A 461 -11.07 -38.84 5.43
C PHE A 461 -11.46 -39.82 6.54
N THR A 462 -11.58 -39.32 7.76
CA THR A 462 -11.96 -40.11 8.95
C THR A 462 -13.35 -39.77 9.46
N ASP A 463 -13.90 -38.61 9.07
CA ASP A 463 -15.23 -38.18 9.48
C ASP A 463 -16.33 -38.86 8.65
N ALA A 464 -17.28 -39.51 9.32
CA ALA A 464 -18.37 -40.26 8.69
C ALA A 464 -19.31 -39.40 7.84
N THR A 465 -19.51 -38.14 8.21
CA THR A 465 -20.35 -37.16 7.49
C THR A 465 -19.70 -36.80 6.16
N VAL A 466 -18.37 -36.61 6.17
CA VAL A 466 -17.58 -36.35 4.96
C VAL A 466 -17.55 -37.57 4.06
N LEU A 467 -17.34 -38.77 4.63
CA LEU A 467 -17.30 -40.04 3.88
C LEU A 467 -18.60 -40.33 3.12
N GLN A 468 -19.77 -40.06 3.72
CA GLN A 468 -21.07 -40.23 3.07
C GLN A 468 -21.24 -39.32 1.84
N THR A 469 -20.52 -38.21 1.81
CA THR A 469 -20.64 -37.18 0.78
C THR A 469 -19.64 -37.40 -0.35
N VAL A 470 -18.37 -37.63 -0.01
CA VAL A 470 -17.31 -37.94 -0.99
C VAL A 470 -17.57 -39.29 -1.68
N GLY A 471 -18.22 -40.24 -0.99
CA GLY A 471 -18.59 -41.54 -1.56
C GLY A 471 -19.75 -41.51 -2.56
N ARG A 472 -20.54 -40.42 -2.61
CA ARG A 472 -21.71 -40.28 -3.51
C ARG A 472 -21.41 -39.53 -4.82
N SER A 473 -20.30 -38.79 -4.89
CA SER A 473 -19.90 -38.00 -6.06
C SER A 473 -18.41 -38.22 -6.36
N PRO A 474 -18.04 -39.15 -7.27
CA PRO A 474 -16.66 -39.52 -7.49
C PRO A 474 -15.98 -38.55 -8.46
N ALA A 475 -15.55 -37.42 -7.93
CA ALA A 475 -14.38 -36.67 -8.36
C ALA A 475 -14.13 -35.66 -7.25
N VAL A 476 -12.94 -35.69 -6.64
CA VAL A 476 -12.47 -34.57 -5.85
C VAL A 476 -11.82 -33.63 -6.88
N PRO A 477 -12.51 -32.60 -7.41
CA PRO A 477 -11.85 -31.64 -8.29
C PRO A 477 -10.75 -30.96 -7.47
N TYR A 478 -9.51 -31.31 -7.81
CA TYR A 478 -8.33 -30.64 -7.30
C TYR A 478 -7.99 -29.52 -8.28
N GLU A 479 -8.39 -28.29 -7.97
CA GLU A 479 -7.81 -27.11 -8.59
C GLU A 479 -6.72 -26.58 -7.64
N SER A 480 -5.49 -26.58 -8.13
CA SER A 480 -4.39 -25.79 -7.58
C SER A 480 -4.10 -24.66 -8.57
N PRO A 481 -4.79 -23.50 -8.49
CA PRO A 481 -4.74 -22.48 -9.54
C PRO A 481 -3.40 -21.76 -9.68
N ARG A 482 -2.40 -22.06 -8.84
CA ARG A 482 -1.18 -21.24 -8.72
C ARG A 482 -0.01 -21.93 -9.40
N ALA A 483 0.49 -21.26 -10.45
CA ALA A 483 1.67 -21.57 -11.27
C ALA A 483 1.48 -22.45 -12.52
N GLY A 484 0.25 -22.87 -12.84
CA GLY A 484 0.03 -23.81 -13.95
C GLY A 484 0.49 -25.24 -13.63
N ASP A 485 0.67 -25.54 -12.34
CA ASP A 485 0.73 -26.90 -11.79
C ASP A 485 -0.69 -27.44 -11.67
N ILE A 486 -1.28 -27.84 -12.79
CA ILE A 486 -2.43 -28.75 -12.75
C ILE A 486 -1.81 -30.12 -12.45
N ALA A 487 -2.13 -30.71 -11.30
CA ALA A 487 -1.98 -32.16 -11.18
C ALA A 487 -2.91 -32.75 -12.25
N GLU A 488 -2.34 -33.22 -13.36
CA GLU A 488 -3.13 -33.83 -14.43
C GLU A 488 -3.70 -35.15 -13.91
N GLY A 489 -4.85 -35.09 -13.23
CA GLY A 489 -5.51 -36.28 -12.74
C GLY A 489 -6.55 -36.03 -11.65
N VAL A 490 -7.63 -36.80 -11.72
CA VAL A 490 -8.56 -37.01 -10.60
C VAL A 490 -7.83 -37.83 -9.53
N MET A 491 -7.99 -37.50 -8.24
CA MET A 491 -7.44 -38.35 -7.19
C MET A 491 -8.01 -39.77 -7.33
N GLN A 492 -7.15 -40.77 -7.39
CA GLN A 492 -7.55 -42.16 -7.54
C GLN A 492 -7.87 -42.77 -6.17
N ALA A 493 -8.88 -43.62 -6.12
CA ALA A 493 -9.20 -44.35 -4.90
C ALA A 493 -8.04 -45.30 -4.55
N ALA A 494 -7.48 -45.16 -3.34
CA ALA A 494 -6.31 -45.93 -2.89
C ALA A 494 -6.70 -47.21 -2.13
N GLY A 495 -7.74 -47.90 -2.61
CA GLY A 495 -8.15 -49.23 -2.12
C GLY A 495 -9.04 -49.27 -0.87
N ALA A 496 -9.33 -48.15 -0.21
CA ALA A 496 -10.26 -48.07 0.93
C ALA A 496 -11.20 -46.85 0.80
N PRO A 497 -12.47 -46.94 1.27
CA PRO A 497 -13.39 -45.81 1.27
C PRO A 497 -12.79 -44.60 1.99
N GLY A 498 -12.87 -43.42 1.37
CA GLY A 498 -12.32 -42.19 1.95
C GLY A 498 -10.82 -41.98 1.76
N VAL A 499 -10.13 -42.90 1.11
CA VAL A 499 -8.69 -42.80 0.85
C VAL A 499 -8.43 -42.54 -0.62
N TYR A 500 -7.75 -41.44 -0.90
CA TYR A 500 -7.49 -40.95 -2.24
C TYR A 500 -6.01 -40.63 -2.42
N GLU A 501 -5.47 -40.82 -3.63
CA GLU A 501 -4.06 -40.60 -3.93
C GLU A 501 -3.87 -39.93 -5.30
N VAL A 502 -2.89 -39.04 -5.40
CA VAL A 502 -2.49 -38.39 -6.65
C VAL A 502 -0.99 -38.16 -6.68
N THR A 503 -0.39 -38.35 -7.85
CA THR A 503 1.03 -38.05 -8.10
C THR A 503 1.14 -36.92 -9.12
N PHE A 504 1.97 -35.92 -8.81
CA PHE A 504 2.25 -34.80 -9.72
C PHE A 504 3.65 -34.25 -9.46
N THR A 505 4.16 -33.46 -10.42
CA THR A 505 5.48 -32.82 -10.33
C THR A 505 5.30 -31.31 -10.21
N PRO A 506 5.63 -30.69 -9.06
CA PRO A 506 5.53 -29.25 -8.89
C PRO A 506 6.53 -28.50 -9.78
N ARG A 507 6.12 -27.41 -10.44
CA ARG A 507 6.98 -26.59 -11.30
C ARG A 507 7.56 -25.36 -10.60
N GLU A 508 6.95 -24.89 -9.51
CA GLU A 508 7.42 -23.72 -8.75
C GLU A 508 7.52 -24.02 -7.25
N ALA A 509 8.39 -23.34 -6.51
CA ALA A 509 8.51 -23.51 -5.05
C ALA A 509 7.41 -22.71 -4.32
N GLY A 510 7.26 -22.92 -3.02
CA GLY A 510 6.37 -22.12 -2.15
C GLY A 510 5.23 -22.90 -1.51
N ARG A 511 4.34 -22.19 -0.81
CA ARG A 511 3.20 -22.78 -0.11
C ARG A 511 2.15 -23.31 -1.10
N ARG A 512 1.48 -24.39 -0.71
CA ARG A 512 0.43 -25.11 -1.45
C ARG A 512 -0.73 -25.44 -0.53
N TRP A 513 -1.89 -25.63 -1.14
CA TRP A 513 -3.12 -25.97 -0.45
C TRP A 513 -3.76 -27.16 -1.14
N LEU A 514 -4.25 -28.09 -0.33
CA LEU A 514 -5.29 -29.01 -0.70
C LEU A 514 -6.59 -28.40 -0.20
N THR A 515 -7.53 -28.19 -1.10
CA THR A 515 -8.90 -27.77 -0.76
C THR A 515 -9.86 -28.73 -1.45
N ILE A 516 -10.74 -29.33 -0.66
CA ILE A 516 -11.75 -30.28 -1.12
C ILE A 516 -13.11 -29.71 -0.73
N TYR A 517 -13.90 -29.36 -1.73
CA TYR A 517 -15.23 -28.82 -1.53
C TYR A 517 -16.24 -29.93 -1.23
N LEU A 518 -17.05 -29.72 -0.21
CA LEU A 518 -18.10 -30.61 0.27
C LEU A 518 -19.42 -29.84 0.33
N PRO A 519 -20.57 -30.43 -0.01
CA PRO A 519 -21.88 -29.89 0.34
C PRO A 519 -22.04 -29.72 1.86
N GLY A 520 -22.74 -28.66 2.28
CA GLY A 520 -23.05 -28.36 3.69
C GLY A 520 -24.42 -27.67 3.85
N GLU A 521 -24.94 -27.66 5.09
CA GLU A 521 -26.29 -27.16 5.41
C GLU A 521 -26.49 -25.66 5.11
N PHE A 522 -25.40 -24.89 5.05
CA PHE A 522 -25.38 -23.46 4.73
C PHE A 522 -24.59 -23.12 3.44
N GLY A 523 -24.36 -24.09 2.55
CA GLY A 523 -23.59 -23.90 1.30
C GLY A 523 -22.57 -25.00 1.05
N ARG A 524 -21.32 -24.65 0.72
CA ARG A 524 -20.19 -25.60 0.66
C ARG A 524 -19.36 -25.55 1.96
N MET A 525 -18.56 -26.58 2.19
CA MET A 525 -17.58 -26.72 3.26
C MET A 525 -16.24 -27.11 2.62
N ALA A 526 -15.14 -26.54 3.08
CA ALA A 526 -13.80 -26.99 2.69
C ALA A 526 -13.33 -28.04 3.68
N ALA A 527 -12.86 -29.16 3.17
CA ALA A 527 -11.79 -29.90 3.82
C ALA A 527 -10.46 -29.37 3.27
N SER A 528 -9.67 -28.67 4.11
CA SER A 528 -8.43 -28.05 3.65
C SER A 528 -7.21 -28.43 4.48
N SER A 529 -6.06 -28.47 3.83
CA SER A 529 -4.75 -28.63 4.46
C SER A 529 -3.68 -27.93 3.64
N ALA A 530 -2.65 -27.39 4.30
CA ALA A 530 -1.57 -26.66 3.65
C ALA A 530 -0.24 -27.42 3.71
N PHE A 531 0.57 -27.31 2.67
CA PHE A 531 1.92 -27.85 2.59
C PHE A 531 2.88 -26.93 1.84
N THR A 532 4.16 -27.25 1.78
CA THR A 532 5.19 -26.40 1.15
C THR A 532 6.05 -27.24 0.21
N VAL A 533 6.37 -26.68 -0.95
CA VAL A 533 7.31 -27.25 -1.94
C VAL A 533 8.61 -26.46 -1.89
N GLY A 534 9.73 -27.15 -1.68
CA GLY A 534 11.08 -26.56 -1.63
C GLY A 534 11.70 -26.35 -3.01
N SER A 535 12.68 -25.45 -3.11
CA SER A 535 13.45 -25.21 -4.34
C SER A 535 14.65 -26.17 -4.52
N THR A 536 15.10 -26.82 -3.45
CA THR A 536 16.18 -27.80 -3.43
C THR A 536 15.89 -28.90 -2.41
N ALA A 537 16.45 -30.09 -2.61
CA ALA A 537 16.44 -31.16 -1.62
C ALA A 537 17.28 -30.73 -0.41
N SER A 538 16.68 -30.07 0.57
CA SER A 538 17.36 -29.69 1.81
C SER A 538 17.68 -30.94 2.62
N GLY A 539 18.93 -31.42 2.56
CA GLY A 539 19.35 -32.68 3.16
C GLY A 539 19.54 -32.70 4.69
N SER A 540 18.94 -31.82 5.50
CA SER A 540 19.42 -31.70 6.90
C SER A 540 18.47 -31.20 8.00
N LEU A 541 17.15 -31.19 7.85
CA LEU A 541 16.27 -30.98 9.02
C LEU A 541 15.19 -32.06 9.05
N ALA A 542 15.00 -32.67 10.22
CA ALA A 542 13.99 -33.71 10.43
C ALA A 542 12.68 -33.23 9.79
N PRO A 543 12.08 -34.01 8.88
CA PRO A 543 10.95 -33.52 8.11
C PRO A 543 9.82 -33.15 9.08
N PRO A 544 9.06 -32.07 8.84
CA PRO A 544 7.75 -31.95 9.47
C PRO A 544 7.00 -33.27 9.20
N SER A 545 6.16 -33.70 10.14
CA SER A 545 5.41 -34.94 10.00
C SER A 545 4.85 -35.05 8.57
N SER A 546 5.11 -36.18 7.91
CA SER A 546 4.58 -36.42 6.56
C SER A 546 3.06 -36.32 6.54
N THR A 547 2.43 -36.51 7.70
CA THR A 547 1.01 -36.41 7.98
C THR A 547 0.62 -35.04 8.52
N ARG A 548 -0.46 -34.48 7.98
CA ARG A 548 -1.05 -33.19 8.34
C ARG A 548 -2.54 -33.36 8.56
N SER A 549 -3.14 -32.63 9.49
CA SER A 549 -4.59 -32.63 9.66
C SER A 549 -5.27 -31.96 8.48
N ILE A 550 -6.40 -32.54 8.06
CA ILE A 550 -7.36 -31.91 7.18
C ILE A 550 -8.48 -31.38 8.08
N VAL A 551 -8.61 -30.06 8.13
CA VAL A 551 -9.59 -29.39 8.97
C VAL A 551 -10.78 -28.98 8.11
N MET A 552 -11.97 -29.18 8.65
CA MET A 552 -13.17 -28.67 8.02
C MET A 552 -13.28 -27.19 8.35
N ARG A 553 -13.44 -26.39 7.30
CA ARG A 553 -13.71 -24.97 7.39
C ARG A 553 -15.02 -24.69 6.66
N PRO A 554 -15.87 -23.80 7.17
CA PRO A 554 -16.89 -23.20 6.34
C PRO A 554 -16.20 -22.57 5.14
N GLU A 555 -16.47 -23.09 3.93
CA GLU A 555 -15.97 -22.50 2.69
C GLU A 555 -17.18 -22.19 1.84
N PRO A 556 -17.61 -20.94 1.82
CA PRO A 556 -18.63 -20.52 0.89
C PRO A 556 -18.00 -20.67 -0.51
N GLY A 557 -18.76 -21.28 -1.42
CA GLY A 557 -18.52 -21.34 -2.86
C GLY A 557 -19.84 -21.06 -3.55
N PRO A 558 -19.90 -20.94 -4.90
CA PRO A 558 -21.14 -20.62 -5.55
C PRO A 558 -22.17 -21.70 -5.22
N ASP A 559 -23.35 -21.27 -4.77
CA ASP A 559 -24.53 -22.12 -4.82
C ASP A 559 -24.57 -22.72 -6.24
N GLU A 560 -24.77 -24.03 -6.35
CA GLU A 560 -24.82 -24.71 -7.66
C GLU A 560 -25.94 -24.12 -8.55
N ASN A 561 -26.85 -23.36 -7.94
CA ASN A 561 -27.94 -22.65 -8.58
C ASN A 561 -27.62 -21.18 -8.91
N VAL A 562 -26.40 -20.66 -8.67
CA VAL A 562 -26.05 -19.28 -9.06
C VAL A 562 -26.19 -19.14 -10.57
N PRO A 563 -27.06 -18.24 -11.07
CA PRO A 563 -27.20 -18.06 -12.50
C PRO A 563 -25.91 -17.53 -13.10
N GLY A 564 -25.40 -18.15 -14.17
CA GLY A 564 -24.13 -17.76 -14.82
C GLY A 564 -24.10 -16.33 -15.39
N TRP A 565 -25.24 -15.63 -15.44
CA TRP A 565 -25.32 -14.22 -15.83
C TRP A 565 -25.06 -13.25 -14.67
N LEU A 566 -25.14 -13.70 -13.41
CA LEU A 566 -25.05 -12.83 -12.24
C LEU A 566 -23.63 -12.27 -12.06
N GLU A 567 -22.60 -13.07 -12.35
CA GLU A 567 -21.19 -12.69 -12.24
C GLU A 567 -20.82 -11.57 -13.23
N PRO A 568 -21.10 -11.68 -14.55
CA PRO A 568 -20.80 -10.60 -15.49
C PRO A 568 -21.62 -9.33 -15.22
N VAL A 569 -22.86 -9.45 -14.73
CA VAL A 569 -23.67 -8.27 -14.34
C VAL A 569 -23.09 -7.55 -13.12
N THR A 570 -22.64 -8.31 -12.11
CA THR A 570 -22.02 -7.74 -10.92
C THR A 570 -20.68 -7.07 -11.27
N GLY A 571 -19.87 -7.72 -12.12
CA GLY A 571 -18.64 -7.14 -12.65
C GLY A 571 -18.90 -5.85 -13.45
N ALA A 572 -19.92 -5.82 -14.30
CA ALA A 572 -20.31 -4.62 -15.05
C ALA A 572 -20.77 -3.48 -14.14
N GLY A 573 -21.57 -3.77 -13.11
CA GLY A 573 -22.01 -2.80 -12.11
C GLY A 573 -20.85 -2.15 -11.37
N ILE A 574 -19.86 -2.95 -10.95
CA ILE A 574 -18.65 -2.45 -10.28
C ILE A 574 -17.78 -1.64 -11.24
N GLY A 575 -17.63 -2.10 -12.49
CA GLY A 575 -16.97 -1.34 -13.55
C GLY A 575 -17.58 0.04 -13.77
N LEU A 576 -18.92 0.14 -13.73
CA LEU A 576 -19.63 1.42 -13.83
C LEU A 576 -19.36 2.34 -12.63
N VAL A 577 -19.34 1.82 -11.41
CA VAL A 577 -19.02 2.61 -10.21
C VAL A 577 -17.59 3.13 -10.26
N LEU A 578 -16.63 2.27 -10.64
CA LEU A 578 -15.22 2.65 -10.83
C LEU A 578 -15.07 3.74 -11.90
N ALA A 579 -15.68 3.53 -13.08
CA ALA A 579 -15.63 4.48 -14.18
C ALA A 579 -16.28 5.83 -13.82
N GLY A 580 -17.42 5.79 -13.13
CA GLY A 580 -18.12 6.97 -12.63
C GLY A 580 -17.27 7.79 -11.66
N SER A 581 -16.65 7.14 -10.68
CA SER A 581 -15.78 7.81 -9.70
C SER A 581 -14.49 8.35 -10.31
N LEU A 582 -13.91 7.64 -11.28
CA LEU A 582 -12.78 8.15 -12.07
C LEU A 582 -13.19 9.36 -12.92
N ALA A 583 -14.38 9.34 -13.53
CA ALA A 583 -14.91 10.46 -14.29
C ALA A 583 -15.15 11.68 -13.40
N VAL A 584 -15.74 11.50 -12.21
CA VAL A 584 -15.91 12.56 -11.21
C VAL A 584 -14.56 13.12 -10.79
N THR A 585 -13.59 12.26 -10.47
CA THR A 585 -12.24 12.69 -10.08
C THR A 585 -11.56 13.46 -11.21
N ALA A 586 -11.62 12.97 -12.45
CA ALA A 586 -11.08 13.65 -13.61
C ALA A 586 -11.75 15.02 -13.84
N TRP A 587 -13.07 15.09 -13.67
CA TRP A 587 -13.85 16.32 -13.76
C TRP A 587 -13.48 17.33 -12.67
N VAL A 588 -13.34 16.88 -11.42
CA VAL A 588 -12.90 17.73 -10.29
C VAL A 588 -11.48 18.23 -10.55
N LEU A 589 -10.57 17.34 -10.93
CA LEU A 589 -9.19 17.69 -11.23
C LEU A 589 -9.11 18.73 -12.36
N ARG A 590 -9.93 18.62 -13.42
CA ARG A 590 -9.98 19.63 -14.50
C ARG A 590 -10.39 21.02 -14.03
N ARG A 591 -11.03 21.14 -12.87
CA ARG A 591 -11.55 22.39 -12.30
C ARG A 591 -10.76 22.91 -11.10
N ILE A 592 -9.67 22.23 -10.73
CA ILE A 592 -8.70 22.81 -9.80
C ILE A 592 -8.04 23.99 -10.52
N ASP A 593 -8.50 25.20 -10.19
CA ASP A 593 -7.89 26.43 -10.67
C ASP A 593 -6.54 26.60 -9.98
N VAL A 594 -5.48 26.67 -10.80
CA VAL A 594 -4.07 26.80 -10.36
C VAL A 594 -3.68 28.29 -10.18
N ARG A 595 -4.65 29.20 -10.22
CA ARG A 595 -4.39 30.65 -10.15
C ARG A 595 -4.13 31.15 -8.74
#